data_AF-A0A944YGW5-F1
#
_entry.id   AF-A0A944YGW5-F1
#
_cell.length_a   1.000
_cell.length_b   1.000
_cell.length_c   1.000
_cell.angle_alpha   90.00
_cell.angle_beta   90.00
_cell.angle_gamma   90.00
#
_symmetry.space_group_name_H-M   'P 1'
#
loop_
_entity.id
_entity.type
_entity.pdbx_description
1 polymer ?
#
loop_
_entity_poly.entity_id
_entity_poly.type
_entity_poly.pdbx_seq_one_letter_code
_entity_poly.pdbx_strand_id
1 'polypeptide(L)'
;MNLSQTSNEKRGVHLENSFFNAYCQEITSNIPFDGKILFVQLPQFNVTSFDKQIALTKGYYVFPPLGIQYLCKSIKHYGFQLKILDLNLEILKTFHSDNSFDPVNWPQIFEAKLDEFAPTLVCFSCLFDVGIGPLLQAVRITRARESSITLAGGVIATYEWE
;
A
#
# COMPACT_ATOMS: atom_id res chain seq x y z
N MET A 1 -48.66 44.11 -6.32
CA MET A 1 -47.47 43.59 -7.03
C MET A 1 -47.03 42.32 -6.32
N ASN A 2 -47.04 41.21 -7.06
CA ASN A 2 -46.61 39.88 -6.63
C ASN A 2 -45.11 39.87 -6.33
N LEU A 3 -44.71 39.23 -5.22
CA LEU A 3 -43.48 38.44 -5.18
C LEU A 3 -43.83 37.08 -4.58
N SER A 4 -44.03 36.16 -5.52
CA SER A 4 -44.23 34.74 -5.35
C SER A 4 -43.03 34.06 -4.70
N GLN A 5 -43.36 33.03 -3.94
CA GLN A 5 -42.53 31.90 -3.54
C GLN A 5 -41.46 31.52 -4.57
N THR A 6 -40.22 31.37 -4.11
CA THR A 6 -39.29 30.36 -4.65
C THR A 6 -38.45 29.82 -3.50
N SER A 7 -38.91 28.70 -2.96
CA SER A 7 -38.10 27.71 -2.28
C SER A 7 -36.99 27.26 -3.23
N ASN A 8 -35.74 27.38 -2.79
CA ASN A 8 -34.62 26.69 -3.43
C ASN A 8 -33.84 25.96 -2.35
N GLU A 9 -34.51 24.99 -1.71
CA GLU A 9 -33.83 23.89 -1.01
C GLU A 9 -33.04 23.09 -2.06
N LYS A 10 -31.80 23.51 -2.35
CA LYS A 10 -30.80 22.57 -2.86
C LYS A 10 -30.33 21.70 -1.71
N ARG A 11 -31.20 20.79 -1.25
CA ARG A 11 -30.77 19.59 -0.51
C ARG A 11 -29.89 18.80 -1.48
N GLY A 12 -28.58 18.86 -1.25
CA GLY A 12 -27.64 17.97 -1.92
C GLY A 12 -28.12 16.54 -1.73
N VAL A 13 -28.31 15.84 -2.84
CA VAL A 13 -28.71 14.44 -2.85
C VAL A 13 -27.65 13.66 -2.07
N HIS A 14 -28.01 13.18 -0.88
CA HIS A 14 -27.27 12.12 -0.19
C HIS A 14 -27.33 10.91 -1.14
N LEU A 15 -26.31 10.73 -1.97
CA LEU A 15 -26.11 9.47 -2.67
C LEU A 15 -25.82 8.44 -1.58
N GLU A 16 -26.82 7.64 -1.24
CA GLU A 16 -26.65 6.52 -0.32
C GLU A 16 -25.60 5.59 -0.90
N ASN A 17 -24.46 5.47 -0.22
CA ASN A 17 -23.38 4.55 -0.55
C ASN A 17 -23.74 3.09 -0.17
N SER A 18 -24.98 2.67 -0.44
CA SER A 18 -25.51 1.36 -0.04
C SER A 18 -24.69 0.20 -0.62
N PHE A 19 -24.29 0.29 -1.90
CA PHE A 19 -23.42 -0.68 -2.56
C PHE A 19 -22.04 -0.79 -1.89
N PHE A 20 -21.41 0.35 -1.59
CA PHE A 20 -20.12 0.38 -0.91
C PHE A 20 -20.22 -0.21 0.50
N ASN A 21 -21.28 0.13 1.23
CA ASN A 21 -21.53 -0.41 2.56
C ASN A 21 -21.74 -1.94 2.52
N ALA A 22 -22.50 -2.45 1.55
CA ALA A 22 -22.71 -3.89 1.37
C ALA A 22 -21.38 -4.61 1.07
N TYR A 23 -20.54 -4.05 0.19
CA TYR A 23 -19.21 -4.59 -0.12
C TYR A 23 -18.29 -4.59 1.10
N CYS A 24 -18.27 -3.50 1.88
CA CYS A 24 -17.52 -3.46 3.14
C CYS A 24 -18.00 -4.51 4.13
N GLN A 25 -19.31 -4.72 4.25
CA GLN A 25 -19.88 -5.75 5.12
C GLN A 25 -19.49 -7.16 4.67
N GLU A 26 -19.57 -7.45 3.38
CA GLU A 26 -19.13 -8.72 2.81
C GLU A 26 -17.66 -9.02 3.14
N ILE A 27 -16.75 -8.08 2.85
CA ILE A 27 -15.32 -8.27 3.12
C ILE A 27 -15.05 -8.45 4.61
N THR A 28 -15.61 -7.59 5.45
CA THR A 28 -15.33 -7.62 6.89
C THR A 28 -15.94 -8.83 7.59
N SER A 29 -16.99 -9.43 7.01
CA SER A 29 -17.52 -10.72 7.49
C SER A 29 -16.61 -11.91 7.14
N ASN A 30 -15.97 -11.87 5.98
CA ASN A 30 -15.07 -12.94 5.53
C ASN A 30 -13.67 -12.84 6.14
N ILE A 31 -13.20 -11.61 6.40
CA ILE A 31 -11.86 -11.32 6.91
C ILE A 31 -11.98 -10.51 8.21
N PRO A 32 -12.03 -11.18 9.37
CA PRO A 32 -12.15 -10.50 10.65
C PRO A 32 -10.89 -9.70 10.97
N PHE A 33 -11.06 -8.39 11.21
CA PHE A 33 -9.96 -7.47 11.49
C PHE A 33 -9.40 -7.66 12.90
N ASP A 34 -8.14 -8.10 12.99
CA ASP A 34 -7.44 -8.35 14.27
C ASP A 34 -6.58 -7.16 14.77
N GLY A 35 -6.60 -6.04 14.04
CA GLY A 35 -5.81 -4.85 14.38
C GLY A 35 -4.38 -4.85 13.84
N LYS A 36 -3.94 -5.86 13.08
CA LYS A 36 -2.61 -5.89 12.46
C LYS A 36 -2.62 -5.28 11.06
N ILE A 37 -1.83 -4.22 10.90
CA ILE A 37 -1.71 -3.47 9.65
C ILE A 37 -0.26 -3.46 9.19
N LEU A 38 -0.01 -4.00 8.01
CA LEU A 38 1.27 -3.93 7.32
C LEU A 38 1.23 -2.83 6.27
N PHE A 39 2.02 -1.78 6.47
CA PHE A 39 2.29 -0.81 5.43
C PHE A 39 3.51 -1.24 4.61
N VAL A 40 3.44 -1.11 3.29
CA VAL A 40 4.48 -1.54 2.37
C VAL A 40 4.86 -0.38 1.45
N GLN A 41 6.11 0.06 1.54
CA GLN A 41 6.71 0.94 0.53
C GLN A 41 7.29 0.07 -0.57
N LEU A 42 6.92 0.33 -1.82
CA LEU A 42 7.38 -0.44 -2.97
C LEU A 42 8.79 -0.06 -3.42
N PRO A 43 9.46 -0.91 -4.22
CA PRO A 43 10.75 -0.59 -4.82
C PRO A 43 10.70 0.74 -5.58
N GLN A 44 11.76 1.54 -5.42
CA GLN A 44 11.89 2.88 -6.02
C GLN A 44 12.82 2.88 -7.24
N PHE A 45 13.24 1.70 -7.68
CA PHE A 45 14.06 1.47 -8.87
C PHE A 45 13.50 0.29 -9.65
N ASN A 46 13.88 0.18 -10.92
CA ASN A 46 13.51 -0.97 -11.73
C ASN A 46 14.36 -2.19 -11.33
N VAL A 47 13.74 -3.17 -10.66
CA VAL A 47 14.40 -4.41 -10.22
C VAL A 47 14.93 -5.25 -11.37
N THR A 48 14.37 -5.16 -12.59
CA THR A 48 14.86 -5.91 -13.76
C THR A 48 16.07 -5.27 -14.44
N SER A 49 16.36 -4.00 -14.10
CA SER A 49 17.50 -3.24 -14.63
C SER A 49 18.48 -2.88 -13.51
N PHE A 50 18.62 -3.76 -12.53
CA PHE A 50 19.46 -3.54 -11.38
C PHE A 50 20.95 -3.55 -11.74
N ASP A 51 21.67 -2.52 -11.32
CA ASP A 51 23.10 -2.34 -11.51
C ASP A 51 23.83 -2.63 -10.20
N LYS A 52 24.61 -3.71 -10.20
CA LYS A 52 25.38 -4.16 -9.05
C LYS A 52 26.43 -3.15 -8.61
N GLN A 53 27.08 -2.45 -9.55
CA GLN A 53 28.11 -1.46 -9.22
C GLN A 53 27.50 -0.24 -8.53
N ILE A 54 26.34 0.22 -9.01
CA ILE A 54 25.58 1.30 -8.35
C ILE A 54 25.15 0.87 -6.95
N ALA A 55 24.67 -0.37 -6.79
CA ALA A 55 24.28 -0.88 -5.48
C ALA A 55 25.46 -0.93 -4.49
N LEU A 56 26.59 -1.53 -4.90
CA LEU A 56 27.79 -1.65 -4.05
C LEU A 56 28.37 -0.29 -3.62
N THR A 57 28.20 0.73 -4.46
CA THR A 57 28.61 2.11 -4.16
C THR A 57 27.53 2.92 -3.44
N LYS A 58 26.41 2.30 -3.06
CA LYS A 58 25.25 2.92 -2.40
C LYS A 58 24.65 4.08 -3.22
N GLY A 59 24.69 3.97 -4.54
CA GLY A 59 24.19 4.98 -5.48
C GLY A 59 22.68 4.94 -5.72
N TYR A 60 21.98 3.90 -5.27
CA TYR A 60 20.51 3.85 -5.35
C TYR A 60 19.86 4.80 -4.34
N TYR A 61 18.78 5.45 -4.77
CA TYR A 61 17.96 6.24 -3.87
C TYR A 61 17.25 5.35 -2.84
N VAL A 62 17.24 5.82 -1.59
CA VAL A 62 16.54 5.20 -0.48
C VAL A 62 15.69 6.29 0.19
N PHE A 63 14.65 6.75 -0.52
CA PHE A 63 13.75 7.74 0.06
C PHE A 63 12.97 7.10 1.21
N PRO A 64 13.01 7.68 2.41
CA PRO A 64 12.27 7.13 3.55
C PRO A 64 10.75 7.17 3.25
N PRO A 65 9.98 6.21 3.78
CA PRO A 65 8.53 6.12 3.54
C PRO A 65 7.76 7.14 4.40
N LEU A 66 8.03 8.44 4.23
CA LEU A 66 7.51 9.51 5.08
C LEU A 66 5.97 9.53 5.14
N GLY A 67 5.29 9.35 4.00
CA GLY A 67 3.83 9.29 3.95
C GLY A 67 3.25 8.19 4.84
N ILE A 68 3.84 6.99 4.77
CA ILE A 68 3.47 5.87 5.66
C ILE A 68 3.77 6.21 7.12
N GLN A 69 4.90 6.85 7.42
CA GLN A 69 5.24 7.23 8.80
C GLN A 69 4.21 8.21 9.39
N TYR A 70 3.72 9.16 8.61
CA TYR A 70 2.63 10.05 9.02
C TYR A 70 1.31 9.30 9.23
N LEU A 71 0.95 8.38 8.35
CA LEU A 71 -0.23 7.53 8.53
C LEU A 71 -0.14 6.68 9.80
N CYS A 72 1.01 6.06 10.05
CA CYS A 72 1.23 5.30 11.27
C CYS A 72 1.08 6.20 12.50
N LYS A 73 1.63 7.42 12.46
CA LYS A 73 1.52 8.39 13.55
C LYS A 73 0.08 8.85 13.78
N SER A 74 -0.71 9.05 12.73
CA SER A 74 -2.09 9.52 12.84
C SER A 74 -3.01 8.45 13.43
N ILE A 75 -2.80 7.17 13.11
CA ILE A 75 -3.68 6.08 13.56
C ILE A 75 -3.17 5.31 14.78
N LYS A 76 -1.95 5.59 15.28
CA LYS A 76 -1.35 4.84 16.40
C LYS A 76 -2.21 4.77 17.67
N HIS A 77 -3.11 5.73 17.86
CA HIS A 77 -3.91 5.86 19.08
C HIS A 77 -5.10 4.89 19.12
N TYR A 78 -5.41 4.20 18.01
CA TYR A 78 -6.46 3.19 17.94
C TYR A 78 -6.02 1.80 18.46
N GLY A 79 -4.78 1.65 18.94
CA GLY A 79 -4.31 0.38 19.50
C GLY A 79 -3.92 -0.69 18.47
N PHE A 80 -3.81 -0.32 17.19
CA PHE A 80 -3.38 -1.23 16.13
C PHE A 80 -1.91 -1.64 16.26
N GLN A 81 -1.61 -2.85 15.82
CA GLN A 81 -0.23 -3.31 15.62
C GLN A 81 0.21 -2.89 14.22
N LEU A 82 1.10 -1.90 14.14
CA LEU A 82 1.55 -1.33 12.88
C LEU A 82 2.97 -1.81 12.55
N LYS A 83 3.19 -2.25 11.32
CA LYS A 83 4.52 -2.52 10.77
C LYS A 83 4.70 -1.79 9.45
N ILE A 84 5.93 -1.35 9.19
CA ILE A 84 6.34 -0.80 7.90
C ILE A 84 7.36 -1.78 7.31
N LEU A 85 7.08 -2.26 6.10
CA LEU A 85 8.03 -2.94 5.25
C LEU A 85 8.48 -1.97 4.16
N ASP A 86 9.74 -1.57 4.20
CA ASP A 86 10.35 -0.80 3.13
C ASP A 86 11.04 -1.75 2.16
N LEU A 87 10.31 -2.21 1.12
CA LEU A 87 10.87 -3.17 0.17
C LEU A 87 12.09 -2.62 -0.55
N ASN A 88 12.12 -1.32 -0.84
CA ASN A 88 13.27 -0.69 -1.48
C ASN A 88 14.53 -0.87 -0.62
N LEU A 89 14.43 -0.56 0.67
CA LEU A 89 15.53 -0.72 1.62
C LEU A 89 15.90 -2.20 1.84
N GLU A 90 14.90 -3.07 2.03
CA GLU A 90 15.17 -4.49 2.33
C GLU A 90 15.80 -5.23 1.14
N ILE A 91 15.42 -4.93 -0.10
CA ILE A 91 16.09 -5.46 -1.29
C ILE A 91 17.57 -5.07 -1.30
N LEU A 92 17.87 -3.78 -1.08
CA LEU A 92 19.24 -3.28 -1.09
C LEU A 92 20.07 -3.86 0.08
N LYS A 93 19.48 -3.99 1.28
CA LYS A 93 20.14 -4.64 2.42
C LYS A 93 20.44 -6.12 2.14
N THR A 94 19.49 -6.84 1.55
CA THR A 94 19.65 -8.25 1.20
C THR A 94 20.79 -8.40 0.20
N PHE A 95 20.80 -7.59 -0.86
CA PHE A 95 21.90 -7.57 -1.82
C PHE A 95 23.26 -7.24 -1.19
N HIS A 96 23.34 -6.26 -0.28
CA HIS A 96 24.60 -5.94 0.40
C HIS A 96 25.10 -7.05 1.35
N SER A 97 24.19 -7.87 1.86
CA SER A 97 24.51 -9.00 2.74
C SER A 97 24.89 -10.23 1.91
N ASP A 98 24.29 -10.37 0.73
CA ASP A 98 24.54 -11.42 -0.26
C ASP A 98 24.52 -10.84 -1.68
N ASN A 99 25.72 -10.57 -2.23
CA ASN A 99 25.88 -10.00 -3.57
C ASN A 99 25.41 -10.93 -4.71
N SER A 100 25.06 -12.19 -4.39
CA SER A 100 24.47 -13.13 -5.34
C SER A 100 22.95 -13.00 -5.45
N PHE A 101 22.30 -12.31 -4.50
CA PHE A 101 20.87 -12.05 -4.53
C PHE A 101 20.47 -11.28 -5.79
N ASP A 102 19.45 -11.79 -6.49
CA ASP A 102 18.84 -11.10 -7.62
C ASP A 102 17.60 -10.33 -7.14
N PRO A 103 17.58 -8.98 -7.26
CA PRO A 103 16.45 -8.15 -6.85
C PRO A 103 15.10 -8.51 -7.45
N VAL A 104 15.03 -9.23 -8.57
CA VAL A 104 13.74 -9.75 -9.09
C VAL A 104 13.08 -10.74 -8.12
N ASN A 105 13.85 -11.33 -7.20
CA ASN A 105 13.38 -12.23 -6.15
C ASN A 105 12.87 -11.52 -4.89
N TRP A 106 12.68 -10.18 -4.94
CA TRP A 106 12.05 -9.43 -3.87
C TRP A 106 10.71 -9.99 -3.35
N PRO A 107 9.86 -10.71 -4.14
CA PRO A 107 8.64 -11.29 -3.60
C PRO A 107 8.89 -12.22 -2.40
N GLN A 108 10.04 -12.88 -2.34
CA GLN A 108 10.40 -13.75 -1.21
C GLN A 108 10.53 -12.95 0.10
N ILE A 109 11.07 -11.72 0.04
CA ILE A 109 11.15 -10.81 1.19
C ILE A 109 9.75 -10.40 1.64
N PHE A 110 8.87 -10.10 0.68
CA PHE A 110 7.50 -9.70 0.97
C PHE A 110 6.68 -10.84 1.58
N GLU A 111 6.72 -12.03 0.98
CA GLU A 111 6.01 -13.21 1.44
C GLU A 111 6.48 -13.63 2.85
N ALA A 112 7.79 -13.64 3.09
CA ALA A 112 8.33 -13.90 4.43
C ALA A 112 7.77 -12.91 5.47
N LYS A 113 7.59 -11.63 5.11
CA LYS A 113 7.00 -10.65 6.02
C LYS A 113 5.51 -10.86 6.25
N LEU A 114 4.78 -11.29 5.22
CA LEU A 114 3.37 -11.67 5.36
C LEU A 114 3.22 -12.87 6.30
N ASP A 115 4.09 -13.88 6.19
CA ASP A 115 4.08 -15.04 7.08
C ASP A 115 4.48 -14.70 8.52
N GLU A 116 5.52 -13.89 8.71
CA GLU A 116 6.00 -13.47 10.03
C GLU A 116 4.93 -12.65 10.78
N PHE A 117 4.30 -11.70 10.11
CA PHE A 117 3.43 -10.73 10.76
C PHE A 117 1.95 -11.12 10.72
N ALA A 118 1.54 -11.91 9.72
CA ALA A 118 0.15 -12.31 9.46
C ALA A 118 -0.83 -11.12 9.56
N PRO A 119 -0.69 -10.08 8.71
CA PRO A 119 -1.54 -8.90 8.76
C PRO A 119 -2.95 -9.17 8.24
N THR A 120 -3.98 -8.64 8.91
CA THR A 120 -5.32 -8.58 8.31
C THR A 120 -5.46 -7.47 7.27
N LEU A 121 -4.66 -6.40 7.38
CA LEU A 121 -4.69 -5.29 6.42
C LEU A 121 -3.29 -5.05 5.84
N VAL A 122 -3.18 -5.07 4.52
CA VAL A 122 -1.94 -4.75 3.80
C VAL A 122 -2.16 -3.47 2.98
N CYS A 123 -1.39 -2.44 3.29
CA CYS A 123 -1.50 -1.10 2.72
C CYS A 123 -0.26 -0.78 1.88
N PHE A 124 -0.41 -0.66 0.57
CA PHE A 124 0.68 -0.34 -0.34
C PHE A 124 0.80 1.17 -0.59
N SER A 125 2.03 1.66 -0.61
CA SER A 125 2.39 3.03 -1.01
C SER A 125 3.26 2.96 -2.27
N CYS A 126 2.75 3.53 -3.37
CA CYS A 126 3.46 3.64 -4.64
C CYS A 126 3.76 5.11 -4.96
N LEU A 127 5.05 5.49 -4.89
CA LEU A 127 5.50 6.86 -5.08
C LEU A 127 5.93 7.17 -6.51
N PHE A 128 6.48 6.19 -7.22
CA PHE A 128 7.07 6.36 -8.55
C PHE A 128 6.54 5.29 -9.52
N ASP A 129 6.51 5.60 -10.81
CA ASP A 129 5.96 4.70 -11.85
C ASP A 129 6.69 3.36 -11.94
N VAL A 130 7.99 3.34 -11.63
CA VAL A 130 8.79 2.12 -11.54
C VAL A 130 8.24 1.12 -10.51
N GLY A 131 7.43 1.59 -9.56
CA GLY A 131 6.76 0.78 -8.56
C GLY A 131 5.43 0.16 -9.01
N ILE A 132 4.87 0.53 -10.17
CA ILE A 132 3.56 0.01 -10.64
C ILE A 132 3.62 -1.51 -10.85
N GLY A 133 4.65 -2.01 -11.54
CA GLY A 133 4.84 -3.45 -11.75
C GLY A 133 4.90 -4.21 -10.41
N PRO A 134 5.81 -3.83 -9.49
CA PRO A 134 5.85 -4.37 -8.14
C PRO A 134 4.53 -4.25 -7.36
N LEU A 135 3.77 -3.16 -7.51
CA LEU A 135 2.47 -2.96 -6.86
C LEU A 135 1.50 -4.06 -7.28
N LEU A 136 1.31 -4.22 -8.59
CA LEU A 136 0.38 -5.20 -9.13
C LEU A 136 0.76 -6.62 -8.72
N GLN A 137 2.06 -6.92 -8.69
CA GLN A 137 2.56 -8.21 -8.21
C GLN A 137 2.28 -8.41 -6.71
N ALA A 138 2.56 -7.41 -5.88
CA ALA A 138 2.31 -7.48 -4.43
C ALA A 138 0.81 -7.64 -4.11
N VAL A 139 -0.05 -6.90 -4.82
CA VAL A 139 -1.51 -7.04 -4.70
C VAL A 139 -1.97 -8.45 -5.06
N ARG A 140 -1.45 -9.04 -6.14
CA ARG A 140 -1.76 -10.43 -6.53
C ARG A 140 -1.34 -11.42 -5.45
N ILE A 141 -0.13 -11.29 -4.91
CA ILE A 141 0.39 -12.13 -3.82
C ILE A 141 -0.51 -12.03 -2.59
N THR A 142 -0.88 -10.82 -2.16
CA THR A 142 -1.75 -10.64 -1.00
C THR A 142 -3.15 -11.22 -1.23
N ARG A 143 -3.77 -10.96 -2.38
CA ARG A 143 -5.12 -11.45 -2.69
C ARG A 143 -5.19 -12.97 -2.79
N ALA A 144 -4.14 -13.63 -3.29
CA ALA A 144 -4.09 -15.08 -3.40
C ALA A 144 -4.13 -15.81 -2.03
N ARG A 145 -3.85 -15.10 -0.92
CA ARG A 145 -3.88 -15.67 0.43
C ARG A 145 -5.26 -15.65 1.07
N GLU A 146 -6.20 -14.85 0.54
CA GLU A 146 -7.57 -14.67 1.04
C GLU A 146 -7.71 -14.33 2.55
N SER A 147 -6.61 -13.98 3.20
CA SER A 147 -6.52 -13.72 4.65
C SER A 147 -6.38 -12.24 5.00
N SER A 148 -6.27 -11.39 3.99
CA SER A 148 -5.93 -9.98 4.16
C SER A 148 -6.71 -9.09 3.21
N ILE A 149 -7.17 -7.96 3.74
CA ILE A 149 -7.72 -6.85 2.98
C ILE A 149 -6.55 -6.05 2.39
N THR A 150 -6.66 -5.67 1.12
CA THR A 150 -5.62 -4.88 0.43
C THR A 150 -6.10 -3.46 0.20
N LEU A 151 -5.27 -2.47 0.57
CA LEU A 151 -5.44 -1.06 0.22
C LEU A 151 -4.21 -0.57 -0.53
N ALA A 152 -4.39 0.34 -1.48
CA ALA A 152 -3.30 0.97 -2.19
C ALA A 152 -3.48 2.50 -2.17
N GLY A 153 -2.36 3.21 -2.08
CA GLY A 153 -2.30 4.66 -2.10
C GLY A 153 -0.92 5.15 -2.54
N GLY A 154 -0.70 6.45 -2.39
CA GLY A 154 0.48 7.13 -2.93
C GLY A 154 0.18 7.84 -4.24
N VAL A 155 1.13 8.67 -4.69
CA VAL A 155 0.95 9.57 -5.85
C VAL A 155 0.47 8.79 -7.07
N ILE A 156 1.12 7.67 -7.38
CA ILE A 156 0.83 6.89 -8.59
C ILE A 156 -0.47 6.09 -8.49
N ALA A 157 -0.83 5.60 -7.29
CA ALA A 157 -2.10 4.91 -7.10
C ALA A 157 -3.32 5.82 -7.36
N THR A 158 -3.09 7.15 -7.40
CA THR A 158 -4.11 8.16 -7.69
C THR A 158 -3.96 8.82 -9.07
N TYR A 159 -2.99 8.40 -9.89
CA TYR A 159 -2.71 9.01 -11.20
C TYR A 159 -3.76 8.66 -12.27
N GLU A 160 -4.49 7.55 -12.15
CA GLU A 160 -5.50 7.13 -13.15
C GLU A 160 -6.85 7.86 -13.01
N TRP A 161 -6.84 9.19 -12.75
CA TRP A 161 -8.06 10.01 -12.71
C TRP A 161 -8.28 10.86 -14.00
N GLU A 162 -7.75 10.43 -15.14
CA GLU A 162 -8.18 10.94 -16.46
C GLU A 162 -8.49 9.80 -17.44
#